data_AF-A0A814QZ27-F1
#
_entry.id   AF-A0A814QZ27-F1
#
_cell.length_a   1.000
_cell.length_b   1.000
_cell.length_c   1.000
_cell.angle_alpha   90.00
_cell.angle_beta   90.00
_cell.angle_gamma   90.00
#
_symmetry.space_group_name_H-M   'P 1'
#
loop_
_entity.id
_entity.type
_entity.pdbx_description
1 polymer ?
#
loop_
_entity_poly.entity_id
_entity_poly.type
_entity_poly.pdbx_seq_one_letter_code
_entity_poly.pdbx_strand_id
1 'polypeptide(L)'
;MNSIQLKKILESNPQTNKKFIGVYARNELPIIKSYPCCFILNTADRSHKGMHWLAFYYDAQKTCNFFDSYGNSPTYFGCDDYINKYSNILIYNRKTNQSVNSDFCGYYCLLFLILRCNGY
;
A
#
# COMPACT_ATOMS: atom_id res chain seq x y z
N MET A 1 -13.07 2.69 6.59
CA MET A 1 -12.96 3.13 5.18
C MET A 1 -13.01 1.93 4.25
N ASN A 2 -13.69 2.02 3.09
CA ASN A 2 -13.79 0.91 2.13
C ASN A 2 -12.92 1.11 0.87
N SER A 3 -12.78 0.06 0.05
CA SER A 3 -11.95 0.07 -1.17
C SER A 3 -12.38 1.13 -2.19
N ILE A 4 -13.68 1.37 -2.35
CA ILE A 4 -14.23 2.38 -3.27
C ILE A 4 -13.82 3.78 -2.85
N GLN A 5 -13.90 4.10 -1.56
CA GLN A 5 -13.49 5.38 -1.01
C GLN A 5 -11.98 5.61 -1.19
N LEU A 6 -11.15 4.60 -0.87
CA LEU A 6 -9.70 4.67 -1.03
C LEU A 6 -9.31 4.93 -2.50
N LYS A 7 -9.89 4.13 -3.40
CA LYS A 7 -9.68 4.25 -4.84
C LYS A 7 -10.03 5.64 -5.34
N LYS A 8 -11.23 6.13 -5.02
CA LYS A 8 -11.71 7.45 -5.47
C LYS A 8 -10.80 8.58 -5.00
N ILE A 9 -10.31 8.53 -3.75
CA ILE A 9 -9.41 9.57 -3.23
C ILE A 9 -8.09 9.58 -4.01
N LEU A 10 -7.45 8.43 -4.22
CA LEU A 10 -6.16 8.35 -4.91
C LEU A 10 -6.25 8.64 -6.42
N GLU A 11 -7.36 8.30 -7.06
CA GLU A 11 -7.61 8.66 -8.46
C GLU A 11 -7.91 10.16 -8.63
N SER A 12 -8.57 10.78 -7.64
CA SER A 12 -8.89 12.22 -7.70
C SER A 12 -7.71 13.13 -7.39
N ASN A 13 -6.65 12.62 -6.73
CA ASN A 13 -5.48 13.41 -6.38
C ASN A 13 -4.46 13.43 -7.56
N PRO A 14 -4.06 14.62 -8.07
CA PRO A 14 -3.20 14.74 -9.25
C PRO A 14 -1.85 14.03 -9.15
N GLN A 15 -1.29 13.92 -7.94
CA GLN A 15 0.06 13.38 -7.71
C GLN A 15 0.06 11.86 -7.67
N THR A 16 -1.01 11.27 -7.13
CA THR A 16 -1.19 9.83 -7.02
C THR A 16 -1.81 9.24 -8.28
N ASN A 17 -2.76 9.92 -8.96
CA ASN A 17 -3.51 9.38 -10.09
C ASN A 17 -2.61 8.78 -11.20
N LYS A 18 -1.48 9.44 -11.52
CA LYS A 18 -0.55 8.96 -12.57
C LYS A 18 0.23 7.69 -12.19
N LYS A 19 0.34 7.40 -10.89
CA LYS A 19 1.15 6.29 -10.34
C LYS A 19 0.27 5.19 -9.74
N PHE A 20 -0.96 5.52 -9.39
CA PHE A 20 -1.87 4.64 -8.67
C PHE A 20 -2.44 3.58 -9.60
N ILE A 21 -2.21 2.31 -9.28
CA ILE A 21 -2.63 1.17 -10.10
C ILE A 21 -3.82 0.42 -9.51
N GLY A 22 -4.30 0.76 -8.31
CA GLY A 22 -5.55 0.22 -7.77
C GLY A 22 -5.55 -0.17 -6.29
N VAL A 23 -6.67 -0.76 -5.87
CA VAL A 23 -6.86 -1.38 -4.56
C VAL A 23 -7.12 -2.86 -4.80
N TYR A 24 -6.35 -3.73 -4.14
CA TYR A 24 -6.36 -5.17 -4.38
C TYR A 24 -6.65 -5.93 -3.09
N ALA A 25 -7.25 -7.12 -3.22
CA ALA A 25 -7.30 -8.10 -2.13
C ALA A 25 -5.97 -8.86 -2.03
N ARG A 26 -5.72 -9.54 -0.90
CA ARG A 26 -4.48 -10.31 -0.67
C ARG A 26 -4.19 -11.30 -1.80
N ASN A 27 -5.22 -12.00 -2.29
CA ASN A 27 -5.12 -12.99 -3.35
C ASN A 27 -5.18 -12.40 -4.78
N GLU A 28 -5.18 -11.07 -4.92
CA GLU A 28 -5.30 -10.36 -6.20
C GLU A 28 -4.14 -9.38 -6.42
N LEU A 29 -2.95 -9.69 -5.92
CA LEU A 29 -1.76 -8.84 -6.08
C LEU A 29 -1.51 -8.51 -7.57
N PRO A 30 -1.26 -7.24 -7.91
CA PRO A 30 -1.13 -6.82 -9.30
C PRO A 30 0.19 -7.26 -9.93
N ILE A 31 0.25 -7.32 -11.26
CA ILE A 31 1.52 -7.41 -11.97
C ILE A 31 2.03 -5.99 -12.20
N ILE A 32 3.21 -5.65 -11.67
CA ILE A 32 3.82 -4.33 -11.87
C ILE A 32 4.42 -4.24 -13.28
N LYS A 33 3.87 -3.35 -14.11
CA LYS A 33 4.28 -3.13 -15.51
C LYS A 33 5.16 -1.90 -15.73
N SER A 34 5.11 -0.92 -14.83
CA SER A 34 5.82 0.36 -14.95
C SER A 34 6.13 0.96 -13.58
N TYR A 35 7.18 1.78 -13.52
CA TYR A 35 7.61 2.52 -12.33
C TYR A 35 7.65 4.02 -12.62
N PRO A 36 7.46 4.90 -11.62
CA PRO A 36 6.98 4.59 -10.27
C PRO A 36 5.50 4.18 -10.26
N CYS A 37 5.09 3.37 -9.30
CA CYS A 37 3.69 2.98 -9.13
C CYS A 37 3.31 2.80 -7.66
N CYS A 38 2.01 2.87 -7.35
CA CYS A 38 1.52 2.57 -6.02
C CYS A 38 0.16 1.89 -6.01
N PHE A 39 -0.10 1.14 -4.95
CA PHE A 39 -1.39 0.49 -4.72
C PHE A 39 -1.65 0.30 -3.23
N ILE A 40 -2.90 0.00 -2.92
CA ILE A 40 -3.33 -0.43 -1.59
C ILE A 40 -3.69 -1.91 -1.65
N LEU A 41 -3.29 -2.66 -0.62
CA LEU A 41 -3.64 -4.06 -0.44
C LEU A 41 -4.56 -4.20 0.79
N ASN A 42 -5.65 -4.94 0.64
CA ASN A 42 -6.40 -5.46 1.77
C ASN A 42 -5.78 -6.79 2.25
N THR A 43 -5.65 -6.99 3.55
CA THR A 43 -5.11 -8.25 4.09
C THR A 43 -6.07 -9.42 4.01
N ALA A 44 -7.37 -9.22 3.76
CA ALA A 44 -8.27 -10.32 3.45
C ALA A 44 -8.33 -10.62 1.96
N ASP A 45 -8.72 -11.87 1.67
CA ASP A 45 -9.08 -12.32 0.34
C ASP A 45 -10.38 -11.67 -0.11
N ARG A 46 -10.59 -11.60 -1.43
CA ARG A 46 -11.77 -10.97 -2.03
C ARG A 46 -13.11 -11.51 -1.52
N SER A 47 -13.18 -12.79 -1.17
CA SER A 47 -14.38 -13.45 -0.65
C SER A 47 -14.64 -13.20 0.83
N HIS A 48 -13.69 -12.60 1.56
CA HIS A 48 -13.76 -12.37 2.99
C HIS A 48 -13.80 -10.87 3.29
N LYS A 49 -14.48 -10.48 4.38
CA LYS A 49 -14.43 -9.08 4.83
C LYS A 49 -13.04 -8.77 5.40
N GLY A 50 -12.38 -7.79 4.78
CA GLY A 50 -11.09 -7.26 5.18
C GLY A 50 -11.05 -6.56 6.52
N MET A 51 -9.97 -6.78 7.29
CA MET A 51 -9.73 -6.15 8.58
C MET A 51 -8.62 -5.08 8.53
N HIS A 52 -7.73 -5.08 7.52
CA HIS A 52 -6.57 -4.18 7.50
C HIS A 52 -6.11 -3.76 6.09
N TRP A 53 -5.53 -2.56 5.99
CA TRP A 53 -5.04 -1.96 4.75
C TRP A 53 -3.52 -1.73 4.81
N LEU A 54 -2.83 -2.10 3.74
CA LEU A 54 -1.40 -1.91 3.54
C LEU A 54 -1.16 -1.03 2.31
N ALA A 55 -0.12 -0.21 2.34
CA ALA A 55 0.25 0.63 1.20
C ALA A 55 1.61 0.24 0.63
N PHE A 56 1.68 0.24 -0.70
CA PHE A 56 2.88 -0.05 -1.45
C PHE A 56 3.18 1.10 -2.40
N TYR A 57 4.39 1.62 -2.34
CA TYR A 57 4.91 2.58 -3.30
C TYR A 57 6.24 2.09 -3.85
N TYR A 58 6.34 1.90 -5.16
CA TYR A 58 7.57 1.57 -5.86
C TYR A 58 8.09 2.83 -6.55
N ASP A 59 9.31 3.23 -6.25
CA ASP A 59 9.96 4.38 -6.90
C ASP A 59 10.53 4.00 -8.29
N ALA A 60 11.11 4.99 -8.98
CA ALA A 60 11.70 4.79 -10.30
C ALA A 60 12.95 3.88 -10.28
N GLN A 61 13.60 3.74 -9.12
CA GLN A 61 14.79 2.91 -8.88
C GLN A 61 14.43 1.48 -8.43
N LYS A 62 13.13 1.14 -8.40
CA LYS A 62 12.60 -0.14 -7.91
C LYS A 62 12.89 -0.36 -6.42
N THR A 63 12.83 0.69 -5.61
CA THR A 63 12.73 0.60 -4.16
C THR A 63 11.26 0.44 -3.77
N CYS A 64 10.93 -0.64 -3.06
CA CYS A 64 9.61 -0.81 -2.46
C CYS A 64 9.56 -0.10 -1.12
N ASN A 65 8.74 0.94 -1.03
CA ASN A 65 8.33 1.58 0.20
C ASN A 65 7.01 0.95 0.64
N PHE A 66 7.09 0.03 1.60
CA PHE A 66 5.94 -0.61 2.22
C PHE A 66 5.50 0.17 3.47
N PHE A 67 4.20 0.23 3.69
CA PHE A 67 3.66 0.86 4.88
C PHE A 67 2.53 0.02 5.49
N ASP A 68 2.64 -0.14 6.80
CA ASP A 68 1.63 -0.69 7.69
C ASP A 68 1.44 0.26 8.87
N SER A 69 0.22 0.70 9.17
CA SER A 69 -0.01 1.61 10.30
C SER A 69 0.36 1.01 11.66
N TYR A 70 0.44 -0.32 11.78
CA TYR A 70 0.92 -0.99 12.98
C TYR A 70 2.45 -1.17 13.03
N GLY A 71 3.15 -0.95 11.92
CA GLY A 71 4.60 -1.08 11.81
C GLY A 71 5.10 -2.51 11.68
N ASN A 72 4.24 -3.46 11.29
CA ASN A 72 4.67 -4.82 11.00
C ASN A 72 5.49 -4.86 9.71
N SER A 73 6.40 -5.82 9.62
CA SER A 73 7.15 -6.06 8.39
C SER A 73 6.26 -6.66 7.31
N PRO A 74 6.64 -6.53 6.01
CA PRO A 74 5.94 -7.24 4.94
C PRO A 74 5.91 -8.75 5.12
N THR A 75 6.91 -9.31 5.79
CA THR A 75 7.02 -10.74 6.12
C THR A 75 5.87 -11.24 6.98
N TYR A 76 5.39 -10.41 7.91
CA TYR A 76 4.23 -10.74 8.71
C TYR A 76 2.98 -11.02 7.85
N PHE A 77 2.90 -10.40 6.67
CA PHE A 77 1.80 -10.56 5.73
C PHE A 77 2.11 -11.51 4.56
N GLY A 78 3.27 -12.16 4.54
CA GLY A 78 3.71 -13.05 3.46
C GLY A 78 3.94 -12.31 2.13
N CYS A 79 4.37 -11.05 2.17
CA CYS A 79 4.57 -10.25 0.97
C CYS A 79 6.01 -10.28 0.41
N ASP A 80 6.93 -11.03 1.03
CA ASP A 80 8.36 -10.99 0.68
C ASP A 80 8.61 -11.42 -0.77
N ASP A 81 8.07 -12.57 -1.19
CA ASP A 81 8.29 -13.10 -2.53
C ASP A 81 7.79 -12.13 -3.60
N TYR A 82 6.63 -11.51 -3.35
CA TYR A 82 6.08 -10.49 -4.24
C TYR A 82 6.96 -9.23 -4.29
N ILE A 83 7.43 -8.75 -3.14
CA ILE A 83 8.29 -7.57 -3.07
C ILE A 83 9.64 -7.84 -3.74
N ASN A 84 10.27 -8.99 -3.46
CA ASN A 84 11.55 -9.40 -4.03
C ASN A 84 11.47 -9.56 -5.56
N LYS A 85 10.31 -9.94 -6.10
CA LYS A 85 10.08 -10.02 -7.54
C LYS A 85 10.13 -8.66 -8.25
N TYR A 86 9.72 -7.59 -7.57
CA TYR A 86 9.53 -6.27 -8.18
C TYR A 86 10.38 -5.15 -7.57
N SER A 87 11.26 -5.45 -6.62
CA SER A 87 12.14 -4.45 -6.01
C SER A 87 13.51 -4.99 -5.65
N ASN A 88 14.49 -4.09 -5.66
CA ASN A 88 15.86 -4.39 -5.23
C ASN A 88 16.09 -4.04 -3.76
N ILE A 89 15.32 -3.07 -3.26
CA ILE A 89 15.46 -2.49 -1.93
C ILE A 89 14.07 -2.43 -1.30
N LEU A 90 13.96 -2.86 -0.05
CA LEU A 90 12.75 -2.75 0.75
C LEU A 90 12.96 -1.74 1.88
N ILE A 91 12.06 -0.77 1.97
CA ILE A 91 11.94 0.19 3.07
C ILE A 91 10.55 0.02 3.68
N TYR A 92 10.47 -0.07 5.00
CA TYR A 92 9.20 -0.13 5.72
C TYR A 92 9.27 0.59 7.07
N ASN A 93 8.13 1.05 7.55
CA ASN A 93 8.04 1.66 8.88
C ASN A 93 8.03 0.56 9.96
N ARG A 94 8.78 0.79 11.04
CA ARG A 94 8.80 -0.08 12.23
C ARG A 94 8.07 0.52 13.43
N LYS A 95 7.66 1.78 13.33
CA LYS A 95 6.89 2.48 14.35
C LYS A 95 5.41 2.19 14.15
N THR A 96 4.74 1.91 15.24
CA THR A 96 3.28 1.84 15.31
C THR A 96 2.74 3.26 15.32
N ASN A 97 1.98 3.62 14.28
CA ASN A 97 1.44 4.96 14.07
C ASN A 97 -0.04 5.05 14.46
N GLN A 98 -0.65 3.97 14.94
CA GLN A 98 -2.07 3.86 15.22
C GLN A 98 -2.35 2.98 16.44
N SER A 99 -3.37 3.32 17.24
CA SER A 99 -3.89 2.45 18.30
C SER A 99 -4.54 1.19 17.71
N VAL A 100 -4.33 0.04 18.36
CA VAL A 100 -4.74 -1.31 17.94
C VAL A 100 -6.23 -1.40 17.56
N ASN A 101 -7.08 -0.55 18.14
CA ASN A 101 -8.55 -0.64 18.03
C ASN A 101 -9.19 0.40 17.10
N SER A 102 -8.49 0.94 16.10
CA SER A 102 -9.06 2.00 15.26
C SER A 102 -9.13 1.65 13.78
N ASP A 103 -10.18 2.13 13.11
CA ASP A 103 -10.43 1.92 11.67
C ASP A 103 -9.67 2.91 10.77
N PHE A 104 -8.58 3.51 11.26
CA PHE A 104 -7.82 4.57 10.57
C PHE A 104 -6.74 4.07 9.61
N CYS A 105 -6.46 2.76 9.55
CA CYS A 105 -5.36 2.23 8.75
C CYS A 105 -5.45 2.63 7.26
N GLY A 106 -6.67 2.71 6.73
CA GLY A 106 -6.92 3.22 5.38
C GLY A 106 -6.53 4.70 5.20
N TYR A 107 -6.79 5.56 6.19
CA TYR A 107 -6.40 6.98 6.12
C TYR A 107 -4.89 7.15 6.19
N TYR A 108 -4.20 6.35 7.01
CA TYR A 108 -2.74 6.35 7.05
C TYR A 108 -2.13 5.88 5.73
N CYS A 109 -2.71 4.86 5.09
CA CYS A 109 -2.31 4.43 3.75
C CYS A 109 -2.44 5.55 2.73
N LEU A 110 -3.56 6.29 2.73
CA LEU A 110 -3.76 7.44 1.85
C LEU A 110 -2.69 8.51 2.08
N LEU A 111 -2.47 8.91 3.33
CA LEU A 111 -1.50 9.93 3.69
C LEU A 111 -0.09 9.52 3.23
N PHE A 112 0.31 8.29 3.52
CA PHE A 112 1.60 7.75 3.09
C PHE A 112 1.78 7.80 1.57
N LEU A 113 0.79 7.32 0.80
CA LEU A 113 0.89 7.31 -0.66
C LEU A 113 0.90 8.72 -1.25
N ILE A 114 0.11 9.64 -0.71
CA ILE A 114 0.11 11.05 -1.13
C ILE A 114 1.49 11.66 -0.89
N LEU A 115 2.08 11.49 0.30
CA LEU A 115 3.41 12.01 0.62
C LEU A 115 4.49 11.44 -0.32
N ARG A 116 4.52 10.12 -0.49
CA ARG A 116 5.49 9.45 -1.39
C ARG A 116 5.35 9.90 -2.84
N CYS A 117 4.12 10.05 -3.32
CA CYS A 117 3.88 10.52 -4.68
C CYS A 117 4.26 12.00 -4.90
N ASN A 118 4.34 12.80 -3.82
CA ASN A 118 4.85 14.17 -3.81
C ASN A 118 6.38 14.26 -3.60
N GLY A 119 7.06 13.14 -3.37
CA GLY A 119 8.52 13.10 -3.18
C GLY A 119 9.01 13.22 -1.73
N TYR A 120 8.13 13.01 -0.74
CA TYR A 120 8.47 12.97 0.69
C TYR A 120 8.65 11.53 1.20
#